data_AF-A0AAV4D8K1-F1
#
_entry.id   AF-A0AAV4D8K1-F1
#
_cell.length_a   1.000
_cell.length_b   1.000
_cell.length_c   1.000
_cell.angle_alpha   90.00
_cell.angle_beta   90.00
_cell.angle_gamma   90.00
#
_symmetry.space_group_name_H-M   'P 1'
#
loop_
_entity.id
_entity.type
_entity.pdbx_description
1 polymer ?
#
loop_
_entity_poly.entity_id
_entity_poly.type
_entity_poly.pdbx_seq_one_letter_code
_entity_poly.pdbx_strand_id
1 'polypeptide(L)'
;MATMEEIVKKADLLGYRGAKREEYLKQEFKLLDERQAREKKEEAERQEKREEAERQAREKKEEAERQEKKEEAERQERLEKEEADHKERLELEKIKLDAEMKLLQAKIEAGIIKNDPDGSGARSNDAGAKHPKLPNFQDGRDDLDIG
;
A
#
# COMPACT_ATOMS: atom_id res chain seq x y z
N MET A 1 48.05 0.63 -11.18
CA MET A 1 48.13 -0.39 -12.25
C MET A 1 49.40 -0.14 -13.01
N ALA A 2 50.17 -1.19 -13.35
CA ALA A 2 51.40 -1.01 -14.10
C ALA A 2 51.06 -0.58 -15.53
N THR A 3 51.49 0.62 -15.93
CA THR A 3 51.36 1.14 -17.28
C THR A 3 52.41 0.51 -18.20
N MET A 4 52.22 0.61 -19.52
CA MET A 4 53.22 0.14 -20.47
C MET A 4 54.60 0.77 -20.21
N GLU A 5 54.63 2.06 -19.84
CA GLU A 5 55.87 2.76 -19.49
C GLU A 5 56.54 2.20 -18.24
N GLU A 6 55.76 1.81 -17.23
CA GLU A 6 56.29 1.21 -16.00
C GLU A 6 56.87 -0.17 -16.25
N ILE A 7 56.25 -0.96 -17.15
CA ILE A 7 56.77 -2.26 -17.58
C ILE A 7 58.12 -2.09 -18.31
N VAL A 8 58.21 -1.09 -19.20
CA VAL A 8 59.46 -0.77 -19.93
C VAL A 8 60.55 -0.31 -18.97
N LYS A 9 60.24 0.63 -18.06
CA LYS A 9 61.17 1.10 -17.02
C LYS A 9 61.63 -0.04 -16.12
N LYS A 10 60.74 -0.97 -15.77
CA LYS A 10 61.07 -2.13 -14.95
C LYS A 10 62.02 -3.10 -15.68
N ALA A 11 61.81 -3.32 -16.98
CA ALA A 11 62.73 -4.12 -17.79
C ALA A 11 64.16 -3.52 -17.81
N ASP A 12 64.25 -2.19 -17.92
CA ASP A 12 65.52 -1.48 -17.93
C ASP A 12 66.19 -1.49 -16.54
N LEU A 13 65.42 -1.35 -15.46
CA LEU A 13 65.91 -1.46 -14.07
C LEU A 13 66.40 -2.87 -13.73
N LEU A 14 65.80 -3.91 -14.31
CA LEU A 14 66.23 -5.30 -14.17
C LEU A 14 67.46 -5.63 -15.03
N GLY A 15 67.95 -4.67 -15.84
CA GLY A 15 69.10 -4.85 -16.70
C GLY A 15 68.87 -5.80 -17.88
N TYR A 16 67.62 -6.10 -18.22
CA TYR A 16 67.31 -6.95 -19.37
C TYR A 16 67.70 -6.26 -20.68
N ARG A 17 68.42 -6.97 -21.55
CA ARG A 17 68.79 -6.51 -22.89
C ARG A 17 68.58 -7.59 -23.95
N GLY A 18 68.46 -7.16 -25.21
CA GLY A 18 68.28 -8.03 -26.37
C GLY A 18 67.07 -8.96 -26.19
N ALA A 19 67.24 -10.24 -26.57
CA ALA A 19 66.18 -11.24 -26.51
C ALA A 19 65.50 -11.37 -25.14
N LYS A 20 66.26 -11.27 -24.03
CA LYS A 20 65.69 -11.34 -22.67
C LYS A 20 64.74 -10.17 -22.37
N ARG A 21 65.02 -8.98 -22.91
CA ARG A 21 64.17 -7.80 -22.76
C ARG A 21 62.88 -7.97 -23.55
N GLU A 22 62.99 -8.45 -24.79
CA GLU A 22 61.83 -8.68 -25.65
C GLU A 22 60.89 -9.74 -25.07
N GLU A 23 61.43 -10.83 -24.55
CA GLU A 23 60.65 -11.90 -23.92
C GLU A 23 59.92 -11.41 -22.66
N TYR A 24 60.62 -10.65 -21.80
CA TYR A 24 60.03 -10.04 -20.60
C TYR A 24 58.88 -9.08 -20.95
N LEU A 25 59.11 -8.15 -21.88
CA LEU A 25 58.10 -7.19 -22.30
C LEU A 25 56.89 -7.88 -22.94
N LYS A 26 57.13 -8.89 -23.79
CA LYS A 26 56.06 -9.67 -24.42
C LYS A 26 55.19 -10.38 -23.38
N GLN A 27 55.79 -10.93 -22.33
CA GLN A 27 55.05 -11.59 -21.26
C GLN A 27 54.25 -10.60 -20.42
N GLU A 28 54.86 -9.50 -19.98
CA GLU A 28 54.20 -8.49 -19.15
C GLU A 28 53.07 -7.77 -19.89
N PHE A 29 53.25 -7.44 -21.18
CA PHE A 29 52.18 -6.85 -21.98
C PHE A 29 51.03 -7.82 -22.21
N LYS A 30 51.31 -9.10 -22.45
CA LYS A 30 50.25 -10.11 -22.55
C LYS A 30 49.44 -10.20 -21.26
N LEU A 31 50.10 -10.18 -20.10
CA LEU A 31 49.42 -10.19 -18.80
C LEU A 31 48.62 -8.90 -18.56
N LEU A 32 49.14 -7.75 -18.99
CA LEU A 32 48.43 -6.48 -18.93
C LEU A 32 47.15 -6.52 -19.77
N ASP A 33 47.23 -7.00 -21.00
CA ASP A 33 46.08 -7.14 -21.91
C ASP A 33 45.04 -8.11 -21.34
N GLU A 34 45.47 -9.27 -20.84
CA GLU A 34 44.58 -10.26 -20.21
C GLU A 34 43.86 -9.68 -18.99
N ARG A 35 44.55 -8.89 -18.17
CA ARG A 35 43.94 -8.25 -17.00
C ARG A 35 42.95 -7.17 -17.41
N GLN A 36 43.29 -6.31 -18.37
CA GLN A 36 42.37 -5.29 -18.88
C GLN A 36 41.11 -5.92 -19.51
N ALA A 37 41.26 -7.04 -20.21
CA ALA A 37 40.12 -7.79 -20.75
C ALA A 37 39.20 -8.33 -19.65
N ARG A 38 39.77 -8.84 -18.55
CA ARG A 38 38.98 -9.29 -17.39
C ARG A 38 38.26 -8.14 -16.70
N GLU A 39 38.95 -7.02 -16.46
CA GLU A 39 38.37 -5.85 -15.81
C GLU A 39 37.18 -5.28 -16.63
N LYS A 40 37.33 -5.18 -17.95
CA LYS A 40 36.23 -4.78 -18.85
C LYS A 40 35.05 -5.74 -18.80
N LYS A 41 35.32 -7.06 -18.73
CA LYS A 41 34.26 -8.06 -18.62
C LYS A 41 33.53 -7.96 -17.28
N GLU A 42 34.26 -7.81 -16.18
CA GLU A 42 33.66 -7.63 -14.86
C GLU A 42 32.86 -6.32 -14.75
N GLU A 43 33.33 -5.25 -15.39
CA GLU A 43 32.61 -3.99 -15.45
C GLU A 43 31.31 -4.12 -16.24
N ALA A 44 31.34 -4.80 -17.39
CA ALA A 44 30.14 -5.11 -18.17
C ALA A 44 29.14 -5.96 -17.38
N GLU A 45 29.60 -7.00 -16.67
CA GLU A 45 28.72 -7.84 -15.83
C GLU A 45 28.12 -7.04 -14.66
N ARG A 46 28.91 -6.16 -14.03
CA ARG A 46 28.40 -5.25 -13.00
C ARG A 46 27.36 -4.28 -13.54
N GLN A 47 27.54 -3.79 -14.76
CA GLN A 47 26.57 -2.92 -15.41
C GLN A 47 25.28 -3.67 -15.72
N GLU A 48 25.36 -4.86 -16.30
CA GLU A 48 24.19 -5.70 -16.61
C GLU A 48 23.37 -6.01 -15.36
N LYS A 49 24.03 -6.37 -14.25
CA LYS A 49 23.36 -6.61 -12.96
C LYS A 49 22.65 -5.36 -12.43
N ARG A 50 23.23 -4.17 -12.61
CA ARG A 50 22.60 -2.91 -12.18
C ARG A 50 21.36 -2.60 -13.02
N GLU A 51 21.46 -2.76 -14.33
CA GLU A 51 20.35 -2.54 -15.26
C GLU A 51 19.20 -3.52 -15.00
N GLU A 52 19.51 -4.79 -14.75
CA GLU A 52 18.51 -5.79 -14.39
C GLU A 52 17.83 -5.45 -13.04
N ALA A 53 18.60 -5.07 -12.03
CA ALA A 53 18.06 -4.68 -10.74
C ALA A 53 17.14 -3.45 -10.85
N GLU A 54 17.53 -2.47 -11.66
CA GLU A 54 16.71 -1.29 -11.91
C GLU A 54 15.42 -1.64 -12.64
N ARG A 55 15.46 -2.52 -13.65
CA ARG A 55 14.27 -3.01 -14.34
C ARG A 55 13.32 -3.71 -13.36
N GLN A 56 13.82 -4.64 -12.55
CA GLN A 56 13.02 -5.35 -11.57
C GLN A 56 12.41 -4.39 -10.53
N ALA A 57 13.14 -3.36 -10.10
CA ALA A 57 12.62 -2.37 -9.18
C ALA A 57 11.46 -1.55 -9.80
N ARG A 58 11.58 -1.18 -11.08
CA ARG A 58 10.51 -0.49 -11.82
C ARG A 58 9.27 -1.36 -11.96
N GLU A 59 9.43 -2.63 -12.33
CA GLU A 59 8.32 -3.58 -12.47
C GLU A 59 7.57 -3.76 -11.15
N LYS A 60 8.29 -3.97 -10.04
CA LYS A 60 7.68 -4.08 -8.71
C LYS A 60 6.91 -2.84 -8.31
N LYS A 61 7.44 -1.65 -8.61
CA LYS A 61 6.77 -0.38 -8.32
C LYS A 61 5.48 -0.24 -9.13
N GLU A 62 5.52 -0.59 -10.42
CA GLU A 62 4.33 -0.54 -11.28
C GLU A 62 3.26 -1.54 -10.84
N GLU A 63 3.67 -2.75 -10.44
CA GLU A 63 2.74 -3.74 -9.90
C GLU A 63 2.06 -3.25 -8.61
N ALA A 64 2.83 -2.67 -7.69
CA ALA A 64 2.29 -2.10 -6.45
C ALA A 64 1.30 -0.95 -6.73
N GLU A 65 1.63 -0.03 -7.64
CA GLU A 65 0.73 1.06 -8.02
C GLU A 65 -0.57 0.54 -8.64
N ARG A 66 -0.49 -0.53 -9.46
CA ARG A 66 -1.67 -1.15 -10.05
C ARG A 66 -2.56 -1.82 -8.99
N GLN A 67 -1.96 -2.46 -8.00
CA GLN A 67 -2.69 -3.06 -6.87
C GLN A 67 -3.38 -1.98 -6.03
N GLU A 68 -2.67 -0.91 -5.68
CA GLU A 68 -3.23 0.21 -4.90
C GLU A 68 -4.45 0.83 -5.61
N LYS A 69 -4.35 1.09 -6.92
CA LYS A 69 -5.48 1.59 -7.72
C LYS A 69 -6.67 0.63 -7.71
N LYS A 70 -6.42 -0.67 -7.76
CA LYS A 70 -7.48 -1.68 -7.73
C LYS A 70 -8.17 -1.71 -6.36
N GLU A 71 -7.40 -1.68 -5.28
CA GLU A 71 -7.93 -1.66 -3.92
C GLU A 71 -8.72 -0.38 -3.63
N GLU A 72 -8.23 0.77 -4.11
CA GLU A 72 -8.95 2.03 -4.00
C GLU A 72 -10.28 1.98 -4.76
N ALA A 73 -10.30 1.44 -5.98
CA ALA A 73 -11.51 1.27 -6.77
C ALA A 73 -12.52 0.33 -6.09
N GLU A 74 -12.07 -0.82 -5.57
CA GLU A 74 -12.94 -1.75 -4.83
C GLU A 74 -13.50 -1.10 -3.54
N ARG A 75 -12.70 -0.27 -2.87
CA ARG A 75 -13.17 0.48 -1.69
C ARG A 75 -14.22 1.52 -2.06
N GLN A 76 -14.01 2.26 -3.15
CA GLN A 76 -14.99 3.23 -3.64
C GLN A 76 -16.30 2.55 -4.03
N GLU A 77 -16.24 1.44 -4.77
CA GLU A 77 -17.43 0.68 -5.17
C GLU A 77 -18.24 0.20 -3.95
N ARG A 78 -17.56 -0.27 -2.90
CA ARG A 78 -18.24 -0.67 -1.66
C ARG A 78 -18.95 0.49 -0.99
N LEU A 79 -18.32 1.66 -0.92
CA LEU A 79 -18.90 2.86 -0.31
C LEU A 79 -20.11 3.36 -1.10
N GLU A 80 -20.01 3.40 -2.43
CA GLU A 80 -21.13 3.78 -3.30
C GLU A 80 -22.32 2.83 -3.14
N LYS A 81 -22.04 1.53 -3.03
CA LYS A 81 -23.08 0.53 -2.79
C LYS A 81 -23.72 0.69 -1.41
N GLU A 82 -22.92 0.92 -0.38
CA GLU A 82 -23.44 1.14 0.98
C GLU A 82 -24.30 2.42 1.06
N GLU A 83 -23.89 3.49 0.38
CA GLU A 83 -24.66 4.72 0.30
C GLU A 83 -26.00 4.50 -0.44
N ALA A 84 -25.98 3.76 -1.55
CA ALA A 84 -27.18 3.40 -2.30
C ALA A 84 -28.15 2.55 -1.45
N ASP A 85 -27.63 1.52 -0.77
CA ASP A 85 -28.42 0.66 0.13
C ASP A 85 -29.02 1.46 1.30
N HIS A 86 -28.25 2.39 1.88
CA HIS A 86 -28.75 3.26 2.94
C HIS A 86 -29.86 4.18 2.46
N LYS A 87 -29.71 4.76 1.27
CA LYS A 87 -30.74 5.61 0.67
C LYS A 87 -32.03 4.83 0.41
N GLU A 88 -31.95 3.62 -0.13
CA GLU A 88 -33.12 2.76 -0.36
C GLU A 88 -33.85 2.46 0.96
N ARG A 89 -33.11 2.17 2.04
CA ARG A 89 -33.71 1.94 3.37
C ARG A 89 -34.48 3.16 3.87
N LEU A 90 -33.92 4.35 3.74
CA LEU A 90 -34.59 5.59 4.14
C LEU A 90 -35.86 5.84 3.31
N GLU A 91 -35.82 5.57 2.02
CA GLU A 91 -37.00 5.69 1.16
C GLU A 91 -38.11 4.71 1.55
N LEU A 92 -37.76 3.46 1.85
CA LEU A 92 -38.71 2.46 2.34
C LEU A 92 -39.29 2.83 3.71
N GLU A 93 -38.46 3.32 4.62
CA GLU A 93 -38.89 3.77 5.95
C GLU A 93 -39.86 4.96 5.83
N LYS A 94 -39.58 5.91 4.95
CA LYS A 94 -40.47 7.03 4.65
C LYS A 94 -41.81 6.57 4.12
N ILE A 95 -41.82 5.65 3.14
CA ILE A 95 -43.06 5.09 2.59
C ILE A 95 -43.87 4.39 3.68
N LYS A 96 -43.20 3.62 4.54
CA LYS A 96 -43.85 2.93 5.65
C LYS A 96 -44.49 3.92 6.63
N LEU A 97 -43.75 4.96 7.01
CA LEU A 97 -44.25 6.00 7.91
C LEU A 97 -45.45 6.75 7.30
N ASP A 98 -45.38 7.10 6.01
CA ASP A 98 -46.48 7.74 5.29
C ASP A 98 -47.73 6.85 5.26
N ALA A 99 -47.57 5.54 5.08
CA ALA A 99 -48.67 4.57 5.12
C ALA A 99 -49.28 4.46 6.53
N GLU A 100 -48.44 4.41 7.57
CA GLU A 100 -48.89 4.39 8.97
C GLU A 100 -49.67 5.66 9.34
N MET A 101 -49.17 6.83 8.93
CA MET A 101 -49.84 8.11 9.14
C MET A 101 -51.20 8.17 8.42
N LYS A 102 -51.28 7.71 7.16
CA LYS A 102 -52.56 7.62 6.43
C LYS A 102 -53.55 6.68 7.11
N LEU A 103 -53.08 5.54 7.63
CA LEU A 103 -53.92 4.59 8.36
C LEU A 103 -54.44 5.21 9.67
N LEU A 104 -53.59 5.92 10.42
CA LEU A 104 -53.99 6.62 11.64
C LEU A 104 -55.02 7.70 11.34
N GLN A 105 -54.80 8.51 10.30
CA GLN A 105 -55.74 9.52 9.85
C GLN A 105 -57.10 8.90 9.49
N ALA A 106 -57.11 7.81 8.71
CA ALA A 106 -58.34 7.10 8.36
C ALA A 106 -59.07 6.53 9.59
N LYS A 107 -58.33 6.04 10.61
CA LYS A 107 -58.93 5.57 11.88
C LYS A 107 -59.54 6.70 12.69
N ILE A 108 -58.93 7.89 12.67
CA ILE A 108 -59.48 9.10 13.29
C ILE A 108 -60.76 9.54 12.58
N GLU A 109 -60.73 9.61 11.25
CA GLU A 109 -61.90 9.98 10.42
C GLU A 109 -63.05 8.98 10.56
N ALA A 110 -62.76 7.69 10.71
CA ALA A 110 -63.74 6.65 10.99
C ALA A 110 -64.28 6.69 12.44
N GLY A 111 -63.78 7.59 13.29
CA GLY A 111 -64.19 7.72 14.70
C GLY A 111 -63.72 6.57 15.59
N ILE A 112 -62.81 5.72 15.11
CA ILE A 112 -62.23 4.58 15.86
C ILE A 112 -61.26 5.10 16.92
N ILE A 113 -60.53 6.17 16.61
CA ILE A 113 -59.61 6.86 17.53
C ILE A 113 -60.12 8.30 17.69
N LYS A 114 -60.23 8.77 18.94
CA LYS A 114 -60.57 10.18 19.21
C LYS A 114 -59.32 11.03 19.06
N ASN A 115 -59.40 12.07 18.23
CA ASN A 115 -58.38 13.10 18.18
C ASN A 115 -58.71 14.09 19.31
N ASP A 116 -58.02 13.99 20.43
CA ASP A 116 -58.10 14.99 21.50
C ASP A 116 -57.02 16.06 21.22
N PRO A 117 -57.37 17.24 20.69
CA PRO A 117 -56.39 18.26 20.30
C PRO A 117 -55.78 18.99 21.52
N ASP A 118 -56.40 18.87 22.68
CA ASP A 118 -55.92 19.43 23.93
C ASP A 118 -55.24 18.31 24.71
N GLY A 119 -53.90 18.31 24.74
CA GLY A 119 -53.04 17.25 25.30
C GLY A 119 -53.25 16.93 26.79
N SER A 120 -54.40 16.37 27.15
CA SER A 120 -54.70 15.78 28.46
C SER A 120 -55.01 14.30 28.31
N GLY A 121 -54.11 13.57 27.64
CA GLY A 121 -54.21 12.12 27.46
C GLY A 121 -53.10 11.38 28.19
N ALA A 122 -53.44 10.78 29.33
CA ALA A 122 -52.73 9.68 29.99
C ALA A 122 -51.31 9.95 30.55
N ARG A 123 -51.24 10.50 31.77
CA ARG A 123 -50.23 10.06 32.75
C ARG A 123 -50.60 8.65 33.23
N SER A 124 -50.24 7.62 32.47
CA SER A 124 -50.17 6.27 33.01
C SER A 124 -48.83 6.12 33.74
N ASN A 125 -48.89 6.14 35.06
CA ASN A 125 -47.80 5.69 35.92
C ASN A 125 -47.50 4.23 35.57
N ASP A 126 -46.37 3.98 34.92
CA ASP A 126 -45.75 2.65 34.93
C ASP A 126 -44.36 2.77 35.56
N ALA A 127 -44.31 2.35 36.82
CA ALA A 127 -43.11 2.21 37.58
C ALA A 127 -42.36 0.97 37.10
N GLY A 128 -41.13 1.15 36.60
CA GLY A 128 -40.15 0.06 36.54
C GLY A 128 -39.64 -0.32 35.16
N ALA A 129 -38.84 0.55 34.53
CA ALA A 129 -37.85 0.13 33.55
C ALA A 129 -36.45 0.44 34.08
N LYS A 130 -35.78 -0.60 34.60
CA LYS A 130 -34.36 -0.54 34.95
C LYS A 130 -33.57 -0.26 33.68
N HIS A 131 -32.90 0.90 33.60
CA HIS A 131 -31.92 1.15 32.56
C HIS A 131 -30.84 0.07 32.58
N PRO A 132 -30.52 -0.62 31.47
CA PRO A 132 -29.31 -1.41 31.40
C PRO A 132 -28.12 -0.44 31.49
N LYS A 133 -27.25 -0.65 32.48
CA LYS A 133 -25.96 0.05 32.55
C LYS A 133 -25.17 -0.31 31.29
N LEU A 134 -24.82 0.68 30.49
CA LEU A 134 -23.84 0.54 29.43
C LEU A 134 -22.53 0.03 30.05
N PRO A 135 -21.83 -0.95 29.45
CA PRO A 135 -20.50 -1.32 29.90
C PRO A 135 -19.56 -0.13 29.72
N ASN A 136 -18.83 0.22 30.78
CA ASN A 136 -17.72 1.15 30.70
C ASN A 136 -16.73 0.59 29.67
N PHE A 137 -16.65 1.23 28.50
CA PHE A 137 -15.47 1.12 27.64
C PHE A 137 -14.33 1.80 28.39
N GLN A 138 -13.59 1.03 29.18
CA GLN A 138 -12.27 1.45 29.61
C GLN A 138 -11.41 1.49 28.36
N ASP A 139 -10.92 2.69 28.04
CA ASP A 139 -9.87 2.94 27.06
C ASP A 139 -8.70 1.99 27.32
N GLY A 140 -8.60 0.94 26.50
CA GLY A 140 -7.42 0.09 26.41
C GLY A 140 -6.33 0.82 25.63
N ARG A 141 -5.71 1.82 26.27
CA ARG A 141 -4.35 2.24 25.93
C ARG A 141 -3.40 1.55 26.91
N ASP A 142 -2.30 1.07 26.33
CA ASP A 142 -1.08 0.59 26.98
C ASP A 142 -1.23 -0.88 27.46
N ASP A 143 -0.60 -1.89 26.87
CA ASP A 143 0.85 -2.03 26.64
C ASP A 143 1.16 -2.87 25.38
N LEU A 144 1.85 -2.25 24.41
CA LEU A 144 2.62 -2.94 23.37
C LEU A 144 4.00 -3.22 23.97
N ASP A 145 4.15 -4.39 24.60
CA ASP A 145 5.43 -4.87 25.09
C ASP A 145 6.26 -5.39 23.90
N ILE A 146 7.19 -4.56 23.42
CA ILE A 146 8.24 -4.94 22.48
C ILE A 146 9.55 -5.01 23.27
N GLY A 147 9.95 -6.24 23.61
CA GLY A 147 11.23 -6.59 24.22
C GLY A 147 11.65 -7.99 23.81
#